data_AF-A0A957JJR7-F1
#
_entry.id   AF-A0A957JJR7-F1
#
_cell.length_a   1.000
_cell.length_b   1.000
_cell.length_c   1.000
_cell.angle_alpha   90.00
_cell.angle_beta   90.00
_cell.angle_gamma   90.00
#
_symmetry.space_group_name_H-M   'P 1'
#
loop_
_entity.id
_entity.type
_entity.pdbx_description
1 polymer ?
#
loop_
_entity_poly.entity_id
_entity_poly.type
_entity_poly.pdbx_seq_one_letter_code
_entity_poly.pdbx_strand_id
1 'polypeptide(L)'
;MMARWQSLAARFSRPGPSPDDHPAGLGTFAGVFTPTVLTILGAIMYLRLGWVVGNAGLLGAIIIILLAHLITVSTGLSVASIATNTRVGAGG
;
A
#
# COMPACT_ATOMS: atom_id res chain seq x y z
N MET A 1 33.45 3.06 -35.32
CA MET A 1 32.51 2.07 -34.73
C MET A 1 32.93 1.57 -33.34
N MET A 2 34.22 1.64 -32.96
CA MET A 2 34.72 1.20 -31.63
C MET A 2 34.55 2.21 -30.48
N ALA A 3 34.33 3.50 -30.76
CA ALA A 3 34.16 4.54 -29.73
C ALA A 3 32.88 4.37 -28.89
N ARG A 4 31.82 3.75 -29.44
CA ARG A 4 30.55 3.52 -28.73
C ARG A 4 30.63 2.42 -27.67
N TRP A 5 31.59 1.49 -27.79
CA TRP A 5 31.80 0.41 -26.84
C TRP A 5 32.50 0.89 -25.56
N GLN A 6 33.39 1.88 -25.68
CA GLN A 6 34.05 2.49 -24.52
C GLN A 6 33.08 3.34 -23.68
N SER A 7 32.15 4.05 -24.33
CA SER A 7 31.08 4.78 -23.63
C SER A 7 30.06 3.87 -22.95
N LEU A 8 29.89 2.62 -23.41
CA LEU A 8 28.98 1.65 -22.81
C LEU A 8 29.61 0.99 -21.57
N ALA A 9 30.91 0.68 -21.64
CA ALA A 9 31.68 0.16 -20.50
C ALA A 9 31.78 1.17 -19.35
N ALA A 10 31.93 2.47 -19.66
CA ALA A 10 31.97 3.54 -18.66
C ALA A 10 30.66 3.71 -17.87
N ARG A 11 29.51 3.32 -18.44
CA ARG A 11 28.20 3.35 -17.75
C ARG A 11 28.04 2.26 -16.68
N PHE A 12 28.81 1.18 -16.77
CA PHE A 12 28.78 0.06 -15.81
C PHE A 12 29.78 0.22 -14.65
N SER A 13 30.72 1.15 -14.73
CA SER A 13 31.69 1.45 -13.64
C SER A 13 31.22 2.54 -12.67
N ARG A 14 29.95 2.96 -12.73
CA ARG A 14 29.40 3.79 -11.67
C ARG A 14 29.25 2.91 -10.41
N PRO A 15 29.87 3.29 -9.28
CA PRO A 15 29.54 2.66 -8.01
C PRO A 15 28.02 2.70 -7.86
N GLY A 16 27.42 1.53 -7.63
CA GLY A 16 26.05 1.48 -7.17
C GLY A 16 25.93 2.28 -5.87
N PRO A 17 24.74 2.83 -5.56
CA PRO A 17 24.52 3.66 -4.38
C PRO A 17 25.11 3.02 -3.13
N SER A 18 25.87 3.83 -2.38
CA SER A 18 26.50 3.48 -1.12
C SER A 18 25.44 3.05 -0.09
N PRO A 19 25.74 2.13 0.86
CA PRO A 19 24.80 1.71 1.91
C PRO A 19 24.31 2.81 2.87
N ASP A 20 24.88 4.02 2.78
CA ASP A 20 24.55 5.25 3.49
C ASP A 20 23.53 6.15 2.75
N ASP A 21 23.14 5.79 1.53
CA ASP A 21 21.97 6.36 0.87
C ASP A 21 20.78 5.46 1.22
N HIS A 22 20.14 5.73 2.36
CA HIS A 22 18.85 5.14 2.66
C HIS A 22 17.80 5.89 1.83
N PRO A 23 17.32 5.39 0.67
CA PRO A 23 15.95 5.72 0.30
C PRO A 23 15.15 5.11 1.45
N ALA A 24 14.72 5.95 2.39
CA ALA A 24 13.85 5.52 3.46
C ALA A 24 12.60 4.94 2.78
N GLY A 25 12.62 3.62 2.56
CA GLY A 25 11.48 2.90 2.03
C GLY A 25 10.31 3.29 2.90
N LEU A 26 9.17 3.61 2.28
CA LEU A 26 7.99 4.10 2.99
C LEU A 26 7.75 3.16 4.17
N GLY A 27 8.07 3.62 5.38
CA GLY A 27 8.03 2.77 6.56
C GLY A 27 6.63 2.18 6.70
N THR A 28 6.47 1.03 7.34
CA THR A 28 5.16 0.39 7.57
C THR A 28 4.09 1.37 8.06
N PHE A 29 4.50 2.39 8.84
CA PHE A 29 3.63 3.48 9.27
C PHE A 29 3.29 4.51 8.18
N ALA A 30 4.25 4.98 7.39
CA ALA A 30 4.02 5.99 6.35
C ALA A 30 3.43 5.40 5.05
N GLY A 31 3.82 4.17 4.71
CA GLY A 31 3.47 3.52 3.44
C GLY A 31 2.16 2.73 3.47
N VAL A 32 1.79 2.16 4.63
CA VAL A 32 0.60 1.29 4.73
C VAL A 32 -0.39 1.80 5.76
N PHE A 33 0.06 2.16 6.97
CA PHE A 33 -0.85 2.57 8.04
C PHE A 33 -1.60 3.86 7.74
N THR A 34 -0.90 4.93 7.36
CA THR A 34 -1.54 6.21 6.99
C THR A 34 -2.56 6.07 5.85
N PRO A 35 -2.24 5.44 4.70
CA PRO A 35 -3.23 5.28 3.63
C PRO A 35 -4.39 4.36 4.03
N THR A 36 -4.15 3.28 4.77
CA THR A 36 -5.24 2.38 5.21
C THR A 36 -6.22 3.09 6.15
N VAL A 37 -5.71 3.83 7.14
CA VAL A 37 -6.54 4.60 8.06
C VAL A 37 -7.29 5.72 7.33
N LEU A 38 -6.63 6.41 6.40
CA LEU A 38 -7.26 7.46 5.59
C LEU A 38 -8.38 6.91 4.70
N THR A 39 -8.20 5.72 4.11
CA THR A 39 -9.23 5.06 3.32
C THR A 39 -10.43 4.63 4.17
N ILE A 40 -10.20 4.04 5.34
CA ILE A 40 -11.29 3.61 6.24
C ILE A 40 -12.09 4.81 6.75
N LEU A 41 -11.39 5.85 7.24
CA LEU A 41 -12.03 7.07 7.71
C LEU A 41 -12.77 7.79 6.59
N GLY A 42 -12.17 7.90 5.40
CA GLY A 42 -12.80 8.51 4.22
C GLY A 42 -14.05 7.74 3.76
N ALA A 43 -13.98 6.40 3.72
CA ALA A 43 -15.13 5.59 3.31
C ALA A 43 -16.30 5.69 4.29
N ILE A 44 -16.06 5.64 5.61
CA ILE A 44 -17.14 5.73 6.61
C ILE A 44 -17.71 7.16 6.69
N MET A 45 -16.84 8.17 6.68
CA MET A 45 -17.27 9.56 6.85
C MET A 45 -17.98 10.10 5.59
N TYR A 46 -17.43 9.82 4.40
CA TYR A 46 -17.88 10.45 3.14
C TYR A 46 -18.96 9.67 2.42
N LEU A 47 -18.82 8.34 2.31
CA LEU A 47 -19.77 7.51 1.54
C LEU A 47 -20.96 7.06 2.39
N ARG A 48 -20.83 7.07 3.72
CA ARG A 48 -21.59 6.13 4.53
C ARG A 48 -22.50 6.72 5.59
N LEU A 49 -22.03 7.67 6.39
CA LEU A 49 -22.89 8.33 7.37
C LEU A 49 -24.05 9.08 6.69
N GLY A 50 -23.83 9.69 5.52
CA GLY A 50 -24.85 10.47 4.81
C GLY A 50 -26.01 9.64 4.25
N TRP A 51 -25.72 8.48 3.62
CA TRP A 51 -26.74 7.70 2.91
C TRP A 51 -27.29 6.51 3.73
N VAL A 52 -26.47 5.89 4.57
CA VAL A 52 -26.87 4.69 5.33
C VAL A 52 -27.65 5.03 6.60
N VAL A 53 -27.32 6.13 7.29
CA VAL A 53 -28.17 6.62 8.41
C VAL A 53 -29.53 7.12 7.91
N GLY A 54 -29.57 7.69 6.69
CA GLY A 54 -30.81 8.19 6.08
C GLY A 54 -31.79 7.10 5.62
N ASN A 55 -31.31 5.94 5.14
CA ASN A 55 -32.18 4.86 4.63
C ASN A 55 -32.35 3.66 5.59
N ALA A 56 -31.29 3.28 6.34
CA ALA A 56 -31.26 2.04 7.13
C ALA A 56 -31.20 2.27 8.65
N GLY A 57 -31.16 3.54 9.09
CA GLY A 57 -31.01 3.91 10.49
C GLY A 57 -29.65 3.53 11.10
N LEU A 58 -29.46 3.86 12.38
CA LEU A 58 -28.20 3.66 13.10
C LEU A 58 -27.79 2.17 13.18
N LEU A 59 -28.74 1.27 13.38
CA LEU A 59 -28.50 -0.18 13.49
C LEU A 59 -28.11 -0.83 12.15
N GLY A 60 -28.76 -0.45 11.04
CA GLY A 60 -28.41 -0.95 9.71
C GLY A 60 -27.03 -0.49 9.25
N ALA A 61 -26.62 0.72 9.62
CA ALA A 61 -25.27 1.22 9.38
C ALA A 61 -24.20 0.36 10.04
N ILE A 62 -24.39 -0.01 11.31
CA ILE A 62 -23.42 -0.79 12.09
C ILE A 62 -23.20 -2.17 11.48
N ILE A 63 -24.27 -2.89 11.10
CA ILE A 63 -24.16 -4.24 10.51
C ILE A 63 -23.37 -4.22 9.21
N ILE A 64 -23.66 -3.27 8.31
CA ILE A 64 -22.95 -3.17 7.03
C ILE A 64 -21.49 -2.67 7.26
N ILE A 65 -21.19 -1.94 8.35
CA ILE A 65 -19.80 -1.53 8.72
C ILE A 65 -18.99 -2.74 9.13
N LEU A 66 -19.55 -3.56 10.00
CA LEU A 66 -18.95 -4.82 10.42
C LEU A 66 -18.69 -5.75 9.23
N LEU A 67 -19.67 -5.94 8.35
CA LEU A 67 -19.53 -6.79 7.16
C LEU A 67 -18.45 -6.28 6.20
N ALA A 68 -18.44 -4.97 5.92
CA ALA A 68 -17.41 -4.38 5.05
C ALA A 68 -16.00 -4.52 5.67
N HIS A 69 -15.85 -4.23 6.96
CA HIS A 69 -14.57 -4.39 7.65
C HIS A 69 -14.10 -5.85 7.69
N LEU A 70 -15.02 -6.80 7.87
CA LEU A 70 -14.70 -8.22 7.86
C LEU A 70 -14.08 -8.64 6.52
N ILE A 71 -14.67 -8.21 5.41
CA ILE A 71 -14.16 -8.50 4.05
C ILE A 71 -12.78 -7.87 3.88
N THR A 72 -12.62 -6.59 4.22
CA THR A 72 -11.33 -5.88 4.10
C THR A 72 -10.23 -6.55 4.94
N VAL A 73 -10.53 -6.95 6.18
CA VAL A 73 -9.57 -7.64 7.05
C VAL A 73 -9.21 -9.01 6.47
N SER A 74 -10.19 -9.77 5.97
CA SER A 74 -9.93 -11.08 5.34
C SER A 74 -9.07 -10.95 4.08
N THR A 75 -9.34 -9.95 3.23
CA THR A 75 -8.50 -9.66 2.05
C THR A 75 -7.10 -9.21 2.48
N GLY A 76 -6.98 -8.35 3.49
CA GLY A 76 -5.70 -7.91 4.04
C GLY A 76 -4.87 -9.06 4.58
N LEU A 77 -5.49 -10.01 5.29
CA LEU A 77 -4.83 -11.24 5.77
C LEU A 77 -4.35 -12.12 4.61
N SER A 78 -5.15 -12.24 3.54
CA SER A 78 -4.75 -12.99 2.34
C SER A 78 -3.57 -12.34 1.63
N VAL A 79 -3.55 -11.02 1.50
CA VAL A 79 -2.42 -10.29 0.92
C VAL A 79 -1.19 -10.38 1.82
N ALA A 80 -1.36 -10.31 3.14
CA ALA A 80 -0.27 -10.47 4.10
C ALA A 80 0.39 -11.86 4.01
N SER A 81 -0.38 -12.93 3.78
CA SER A 81 0.20 -14.28 3.60
C SER A 81 1.00 -14.38 2.30
N ILE A 82 0.53 -13.77 1.22
CA ILE A 82 1.26 -13.71 -0.05
C ILE A 82 2.56 -12.90 0.11
N ALA A 83 2.50 -11.76 0.80
CA ALA A 83 3.66 -10.91 1.09
C ALA A 83 4.70 -11.61 1.98
N THR A 84 4.27 -12.51 2.86
CA THR A 84 5.18 -13.28 3.73
C THR A 84 5.82 -14.45 2.98
N ASN A 85 5.13 -15.06 2.01
CA ASN A 85 5.63 -16.21 1.25
C ASN A 85 6.43 -15.83 -0.01
N THR A 86 6.31 -14.59 -0.49
CA THR A 86 7.02 -14.11 -1.69
C THR A 86 8.26 -13.32 -1.26
N ARG A 87 9.45 -13.60 -1.82
CA ARG A 87 10.59 -12.66 -1.70
C ARG A 87 10.26 -11.42 -2.51
N VAL A 88 9.73 -10.39 -1.84
CA VAL A 88 9.35 -9.13 -2.46
C VAL A 88 10.64 -8.41 -2.90
N GLY A 89 10.98 -8.52 -4.19
CA GLY A 89 11.92 -7.59 -4.83
C GLY A 89 11.34 -6.18 -4.83
N ALA A 90 12.17 -5.15 -5.05
CA ALA A 90 11.83 -3.72 -4.87
C ALA A 90 10.77 -3.14 -5.85
N GLY A 91 9.80 -3.92 -6.29
CA GLY A 91 8.61 -3.47 -7.01
C GLY A 91 7.39 -4.07 -6.32
N GLY A 92 6.42 -3.21 -6.00
CA GLY A 92 5.13 -3.62 -5.46
C GLY A 92 4.36 -4.57 -6.38
#